data_AF-A0A7V8YA12-F1
#
_entry.id   AF-A0A7V8YA12-F1
#
_cell.length_a   1.000
_cell.length_b   1.000
_cell.length_c   1.000
_cell.angle_alpha   90.00
_cell.angle_beta   90.00
_cell.angle_gamma   90.00
#
_symmetry.space_group_name_H-M   'P 1'
#
loop_
_entity.id
_entity.type
_entity.pdbx_description
1 polymer ?
#
loop_
_entity_poly.entity_id
_entity_poly.type
_entity_poly.pdbx_seq_one_letter_code
_entity_poly.pdbx_strand_id
1 'polypeptide(L)'
;MRVAAIDVGTNSTRLLVAEEQSTGARPIDRRMVITRLGQGVDETRVLAPEALERTFRVIADYAAACGEYGVKRLRVTGTSAVRDARNR
;
A
#
# COMPACT_ATOMS: atom_id res chain seq x y z
N MET A 1 11.24 -13.40 -11.97
CA MET A 1 10.89 -11.97 -12.17
C MET A 1 10.58 -11.36 -10.81
N ARG A 2 10.84 -10.07 -10.58
CA ARG A 2 10.46 -9.40 -9.33
C ARG A 2 9.11 -8.71 -9.47
N VAL A 3 8.24 -8.96 -8.51
CA VAL A 3 6.88 -8.43 -8.43
C VAL A 3 6.67 -7.77 -7.07
N ALA A 4 5.74 -6.84 -6.99
CA ALA A 4 5.40 -6.20 -5.72
C ALA A 4 3.90 -5.98 -5.55
N ALA A 5 3.47 -5.97 -4.30
CA ALA A 5 2.12 -5.62 -3.89
C ALA A 5 2.17 -4.53 -2.81
N ILE A 6 1.39 -3.47 -3.00
CA ILE A 6 1.11 -2.46 -1.98
C ILE A 6 -0.35 -2.64 -1.53
N ASP A 7 -0.54 -2.89 -0.24
CA ASP A 7 -1.86 -2.99 0.39
C ASP A 7 -2.11 -1.75 1.25
N VAL A 8 -3.14 -1.00 0.90
CA VAL A 8 -3.59 0.21 1.60
C VAL A 8 -4.82 -0.17 2.44
N GLY A 9 -4.56 -0.46 3.71
CA GLY A 9 -5.58 -0.79 4.70
C GLY A 9 -6.11 0.42 5.45
N THR A 10 -7.07 0.16 6.34
CA THR A 10 -7.65 1.17 7.24
C THR A 10 -6.61 1.75 8.19
N ASN A 11 -5.72 0.93 8.74
CA ASN A 11 -4.73 1.35 9.74
C ASN A 11 -3.31 1.49 9.16
N SER A 12 -2.93 0.65 8.21
CA SER A 12 -1.55 0.58 7.74
C SER A 12 -1.45 0.36 6.23
N THR A 13 -0.34 0.81 5.69
CA THR A 13 0.06 0.63 4.30
C THR A 13 1.28 -0.29 4.25
N ARG A 14 1.15 -1.40 3.52
CA ARG A 14 2.15 -2.48 3.48
C ARG A 14 2.76 -2.59 2.08
N LEU A 15 4.02 -2.99 2.02
CA LEU A 15 4.72 -3.39 0.80
C LEU A 15 5.22 -4.84 0.97
N LEU A 16 5.04 -5.64 -0.07
CA LEU A 16 5.76 -6.90 -0.26
C LEU A 16 6.41 -6.86 -1.65
N VAL A 17 7.74 -6.98 -1.70
CA VAL A 17 8.50 -7.29 -2.91
C VAL A 17 8.87 -8.76 -2.87
N ALA A 18 8.64 -9.48 -3.96
CA ALA A 18 8.97 -10.90 -4.06
C ALA A 18 9.59 -11.24 -5.42
N GLU A 19 10.44 -12.26 -5.42
CA GLU A 19 11.00 -12.87 -6.62
C GLU A 19 10.25 -14.15 -6.94
N GLU A 20 9.66 -14.24 -8.13
CA GLU A 20 9.05 -15.47 -8.63
C GLU A 20 10.09 -16.57 -8.79
N GLN A 21 9.76 -17.78 -8.33
CA GLN A 21 10.54 -19.00 -8.44
C GLN A 21 9.73 -20.07 -9.19
N SER A 22 10.37 -21.20 -9.52
CA SER A 22 9.69 -22.35 -10.14
C SER A 22 8.53 -22.87 -9.29
N THR A 23 8.62 -22.74 -7.97
CA THR A 23 7.56 -23.09 -7.02
C THR A 23 7.33 -21.94 -6.05
N GLY A 24 6.43 -21.02 -6.40
CA GLY A 24 6.00 -19.91 -5.54
C GLY A 24 6.83 -18.64 -5.71
N ALA A 25 6.95 -17.86 -4.63
CA ALA A 25 7.66 -16.59 -4.63
C ALA A 25 8.46 -16.40 -3.34
N ARG A 26 9.69 -15.91 -3.47
CA ARG A 26 10.60 -15.63 -2.35
C ARG A 26 10.50 -14.15 -1.97
N PRO A 27 10.12 -13.80 -0.73
CA PRO A 27 10.13 -12.41 -0.26
C PRO A 27 11.54 -11.80 -0.34
N ILE A 28 11.63 -10.56 -0.84
CA ILE A 28 12.87 -9.76 -0.89
C ILE A 28 12.80 -8.63 0.12
N ASP A 29 11.67 -7.92 0.18
CA ASP A 29 11.45 -6.79 1.08
C ASP A 29 10.01 -6.81 1.60
N ARG A 30 9.85 -6.47 2.87
CA ARG A 30 8.58 -6.33 3.55
C ARG A 30 8.60 -5.08 4.39
N ARG A 31 7.68 -4.16 4.10
CA ARG A 31 7.52 -2.92 4.86
C ARG A 31 6.09 -2.78 5.33
N MET A 32 5.92 -2.12 6.48
CA MET A 32 4.63 -1.69 6.98
C MET A 32 4.83 -0.33 7.64
N VAL A 33 3.97 0.63 7.28
CA VAL A 33 3.87 1.92 7.97
C VAL A 33 2.42 2.10 8.42
N ILE A 34 2.25 2.57 9.65
CA ILE A 34 0.93 2.95 10.18
C ILE A 34 0.57 4.31 9.58
N THR A 35 -0.43 4.32 8.69
CA THR A 35 -0.88 5.51 7.98
C THR A 35 -2.25 5.99 8.46
N ARG A 36 -3.04 5.11 9.10
CA ARG A 36 -4.40 5.37 9.61
C ARG A 36 -5.30 6.04 8.56
N LEU A 37 -5.32 5.52 7.33
CA LEU A 37 -6.14 6.07 6.25
C LEU A 37 -7.63 6.13 6.63
N GLY A 38 -8.11 5.15 7.40
CA GLY A 38 -9.50 5.07 7.85
C GLY A 38 -9.88 5.96 9.03
N GLN A 39 -8.99 6.85 9.49
CA GLN A 39 -9.34 7.74 10.60
C GLN A 39 -10.58 8.58 10.27
N GLY A 40 -11.58 8.54 11.13
CA GLY A 40 -12.84 9.28 10.96
C GLY A 40 -13.74 8.79 9.82
N VAL A 41 -13.38 7.73 9.07
CA VAL A 41 -14.18 7.24 7.92
C VAL A 41 -15.49 6.62 8.38
N ASP A 42 -15.51 5.90 9.51
CA ASP A 42 -16.73 5.25 10.00
C ASP A 42 -17.85 6.27 10.28
N GLU A 43 -17.48 7.46 10.77
CA GLU A 43 -18.39 8.56 11.10
C GLU A 43 -18.69 9.45 9.90
N THR A 44 -17.63 9.94 9.23
CA THR A 44 -17.76 10.98 8.20
C THR A 44 -17.97 10.42 6.80
N ARG A 45 -17.64 9.14 6.58
CA ARG A 45 -17.51 8.51 5.26
C ARG A 45 -16.57 9.28 4.33
N VAL A 46 -15.60 10.01 4.87
CA VAL A 46 -14.64 10.82 4.11
C VAL A 46 -13.22 10.46 4.56
N LEU A 47 -12.31 10.27 3.60
CA LEU A 47 -10.88 10.16 3.86
C LEU A 47 -10.36 11.53 4.27
N ALA A 48 -9.80 11.62 5.48
CA ALA A 48 -9.24 12.86 5.99
C ALA A 48 -8.03 13.30 5.13
N PRO A 49 -7.92 14.59 4.73
CA PRO A 49 -6.83 15.08 3.88
C PRO A 49 -5.44 14.74 4.40
N GLU A 50 -5.21 14.87 5.70
CA GLU A 50 -3.94 14.54 6.34
C GLU A 50 -3.66 13.03 6.36
N ALA A 51 -4.69 12.18 6.33
CA ALA A 51 -4.54 10.73 6.21
C ALA A 51 -4.18 10.30 4.78
N LEU A 52 -4.76 10.98 3.80
CA LEU A 52 -4.39 10.84 2.39
C LEU A 52 -2.93 11.25 2.18
N GLU A 53 -2.53 12.42 2.69
CA GLU A 53 -1.16 12.92 2.52
C GLU A 53 -0.12 11.95 3.12
N ARG A 54 -0.33 11.46 4.34
CA ARG A 54 0.54 10.43 4.93
C ARG A 54 0.60 9.17 4.09
N THR A 55 -0.55 8.68 3.63
CA THR A 55 -0.64 7.47 2.82
C THR A 55 0.08 7.64 1.48
N PHE A 56 -0.08 8.78 0.82
CA PHE A 56 0.58 9.06 -0.46
C PHE A 56 2.10 9.16 -0.33
N ARG A 57 2.61 9.77 0.74
CA ARG A 57 4.06 9.77 1.02
C ARG A 57 4.60 8.34 1.14
N VAL A 58 3.93 7.48 1.91
CA VAL A 58 4.34 6.06 2.06
C VAL A 58 4.26 5.30 0.73
N ILE A 59 3.22 5.53 -0.08
CA ILE A 59 3.11 4.89 -1.41
C ILE A 59 4.25 5.36 -2.33
N ALA A 60 4.62 6.64 -2.30
CA ALA A 60 5.73 7.17 -3.07
C ALA A 60 7.07 6.53 -2.65
N ASP A 61 7.32 6.41 -1.34
CA ASP A 61 8.51 5.75 -0.81
C ASP A 61 8.58 4.28 -1.23
N TYR A 62 7.44 3.58 -1.21
CA TYR A 62 7.35 2.19 -1.66
C TYR A 62 7.53 2.05 -3.18
N ALA A 63 7.04 2.99 -3.97
CA ALA A 63 7.26 3.01 -5.42
C ALA A 63 8.74 3.23 -5.75
N ALA A 64 9.43 4.12 -5.03
CA ALA A 64 10.87 4.32 -5.15
C ALA A 64 11.64 3.02 -4.81
N ALA A 65 11.32 2.37 -3.69
CA ALA A 65 11.91 1.09 -3.32
C ALA A 65 11.67 0.00 -4.38
N CYS A 66 10.46 -0.07 -4.97
CA CYS A 66 10.18 -0.99 -6.08
C CYS A 66 11.08 -0.72 -7.29
N GLY A 67 11.39 0.54 -7.58
CA GLY A 67 12.35 0.93 -8.61
C GLY A 67 13.75 0.41 -8.33
N GLU A 68 14.25 0.58 -7.10
CA GLU A 68 15.56 0.08 -6.66
C GLU A 68 15.67 -1.45 -6.76
N TYR A 69 14.60 -2.18 -6.43
CA TYR A 69 14.57 -3.63 -6.59
C TYR A 69 14.37 -4.10 -8.04
N GLY A 70 14.11 -3.20 -8.99
CA GLY A 70 13.83 -3.57 -10.38
C GLY A 70 12.53 -4.37 -10.55
N VAL A 71 11.52 -4.05 -9.74
CA VAL A 71 10.17 -4.65 -9.83
C VAL A 71 9.61 -4.45 -11.24
N LYS A 72 9.13 -5.53 -11.86
CA LYS A 72 8.55 -5.52 -13.21
C LYS A 72 7.04 -5.40 -13.22
N ARG A 73 6.39 -5.82 -12.13
CA ARG A 73 4.94 -5.70 -11.95
C ARG A 73 4.63 -5.27 -10.54
N LEU A 74 3.94 -4.15 -10.41
CA LEU A 74 3.45 -3.62 -9.14
C LEU A 74 1.92 -3.61 -9.17
N ARG A 75 1.28 -4.09 -8.11
CA ARG A 75 -0.16 -3.92 -7.88
C ARG A 75 -0.41 -3.19 -6.57
N VAL A 76 -1.27 -2.18 -6.62
CA VAL A 76 -1.71 -1.43 -5.45
C VAL A 76 -3.20 -1.71 -5.22
N THR A 77 -3.57 -1.98 -3.97
CA THR A 77 -4.97 -2.27 -3.59
C THR A 77 -5.39 -1.44 -2.39
N GLY A 78 -6.58 -0.85 -2.45
CA GLY A 78 -7.26 -0.25 -1.29
C GLY A 78 -8.37 -1.17 -0.79
N THR A 79 -8.54 -1.27 0.53
CA THR A 79 -9.55 -2.14 1.16
C THR A 79 -10.68 -1.34 1.82
N SER A 80 -10.99 -1.60 3.10
CA SER A 80 -12.19 -1.08 3.78
C SER A 80 -12.28 0.44 3.77
N ALA A 81 -11.28 1.16 4.28
CA ALA A 81 -11.31 2.62 4.32
C ALA A 81 -11.58 3.28 2.95
N VAL A 82 -10.95 2.77 1.88
CA VAL A 82 -11.14 3.30 0.52
C VAL A 82 -12.53 2.96 -0.02
N ARG A 83 -13.02 1.74 0.22
CA ARG A 83 -14.35 1.31 -0.23
C ARG A 83 -15.46 2.07 0.49
N ASP A 84 -15.29 2.32 1.79
CA ASP A 84 -16.33 2.87 2.66
C ASP A 84 -16.42 4.40 2.60
N ALA A 85 -15.39 5.06 2.05
CA ALA A 85 -15.35 6.50 1.82
C ALA A 85 -16.03 6.95 0.52
N ARG A 86 -16.60 8.16 0.56
CA ARG A 86 -17.31 8.82 -0.54
C ARG A 86 -16.36 9.58 -1.49
N ASN A 87 -15.21 10.04 -1.00
CA ASN A 87 -14.18 10.77 -1.75
C ASN A 87 -12.99 9.88 -2.15
N ARG A 88 -13.28 8.65 -2.60
CA ARG A 88 -12.26 7.66 -2.99
C ARG A 88 -11.70 7.90 -4.40
#